data_AF-A0AAU7ZXN2-F1
#
_entry.id   AF-A0AAU7ZXN2-F1
#
_cell.length_a   1.000
_cell.length_b   1.000
_cell.length_c   1.000
_cell.angle_alpha   90.00
_cell.angle_beta   90.00
_cell.angle_gamma   90.00
#
_symmetry.space_group_name_H-M   'P 1'
#
loop_
_entity.id
_entity.type
_entity.pdbx_description
1 polymer ?
#
loop_
_entity_poly.entity_id
_entity_poly.type
_entity_poly.pdbx_seq_one_letter_code
_entity_poly.pdbx_strand_id
1 'polypeptide(L)' 'MNLKINNKWIKKFKTPFFICGPCSIDNKYFFFKTIKKLYNYGFRIFRAGIWKPRTNPNSFEGIGITGLK' A
#
# COMPACT_ATOMS: atom_id res chain seq x y z
N MET A 1 2.31 25.30 -5.73
CA MET A 1 2.91 24.03 -6.20
C MET A 1 1.93 23.36 -7.15
N ASN A 2 2.11 23.50 -8.47
CA ASN A 2 1.24 22.88 -9.47
C ASN A 2 1.65 21.43 -9.69
N LEU A 3 1.17 20.52 -8.82
CA LEU A 3 1.32 19.09 -9.03
C LEU A 3 0.39 18.65 -10.17
N LYS A 4 0.93 18.48 -11.38
CA LYS A 4 0.22 17.79 -12.47
C LYS A 4 0.20 16.29 -12.18
N ILE A 5 -0.72 15.86 -11.31
CA ILE A 5 -0.90 14.43 -11.01
C ILE A 5 -1.58 13.75 -12.20
N ASN A 6 -0.92 12.73 -12.76
CA ASN A 6 -1.51 11.94 -13.84
C ASN A 6 -2.53 10.93 -13.29
N ASN A 7 -3.79 11.36 -13.22
CA ASN A 7 -4.91 10.55 -12.71
C ASN A 7 -5.66 9.78 -13.81
N LYS A 8 -5.10 9.66 -15.03
CA LYS A 8 -5.76 8.95 -16.14
C LYS A 8 -6.09 7.49 -15.82
N TRP A 9 -5.33 6.86 -14.92
CA TRP A 9 -5.54 5.48 -14.48
C TRP A 9 -6.85 5.29 -13.72
N ILE A 10 -7.33 6.32 -13.00
CA ILE A 10 -8.59 6.27 -12.23
C ILE A 10 -9.77 6.06 -13.18
N LYS A 11 -9.75 6.69 -14.35
CA LYS A 11 -10.81 6.55 -15.38
C LYS A 11 -10.93 5.15 -15.97
N LYS A 12 -9.95 4.25 -15.73
CA LYS A 12 -10.03 2.85 -16.17
C LYS A 12 -11.04 2.04 -15.36
N PHE A 13 -11.41 2.49 -14.17
CA PHE A 13 -12.40 1.83 -13.32
C PHE A 13 -13.81 2.28 -13.71
N LYS A 14 -14.66 1.33 -14.12
CA LYS A 14 -16.07 1.59 -14.48
C LYS A 14 -17.01 1.64 -13.27
N THR A 15 -16.55 1.11 -12.15
CA THR A 15 -17.28 1.04 -10.88
C THR A 15 -16.40 1.62 -9.76
N PRO A 16 -16.97 1.95 -8.58
CA PRO A 16 -16.17 2.28 -7.41
C PRO A 16 -15.09 1.23 -7.15
N PHE A 17 -13.89 1.67 -6.83
CA PHE A 17 -12.77 0.79 -6.50
C PHE A 17 -12.41 0.95 -5.02
N PHE A 18 -11.73 -0.07 -4.50
CA PHE A 18 -11.24 -0.09 -3.14
C PHE A 18 -9.72 -0.05 -3.13
N ILE A 19 -9.16 0.66 -2.16
CA ILE A 19 -7.73 0.67 -1.84
C ILE A 19 -7.58 -0.10 -0.53
N CYS A 20 -7.02 -1.32 -0.61
CA CYS A 20 -6.96 -2.23 0.54
C CYS A 20 -5.54 -2.71 0.79
N GLY A 21 -5.26 -3.16 2.02
CA GLY A 21 -3.96 -3.73 2.34
C GLY A 21 -3.54 -3.44 3.78
N PRO A 22 -2.42 -4.01 4.22
CA PRO A 22 -1.99 -3.91 5.60
C PRO A 22 -1.59 -2.47 5.98
N CYS A 23 -1.54 -2.22 7.28
CA CYS A 23 -1.11 -0.92 7.81
C CYS A 23 0.34 -0.61 7.40
N SER A 24 1.23 -1.60 7.52
CA SER A 24 2.64 -1.54 7.16
C SER A 24 3.10 -2.79 6.41
N ILE A 25 4.25 -2.67 5.73
CA ILE A 25 5.01 -3.83 5.26
C ILE A 25 6.08 -4.13 6.31
N ASP A 26 5.86 -5.18 7.09
CA ASP A 26 6.82 -5.61 8.12
C ASP A 26 7.71 -6.73 7.57
N ASN A 27 7.14 -7.60 6.73
CA ASN A 27 7.81 -8.74 6.12
C ASN A 27 7.23 -9.02 4.73
N LYS A 28 8.12 -9.20 3.73
CA LYS A 28 7.76 -9.44 2.32
C LYS A 28 6.84 -10.65 2.16
N TYR A 29 7.11 -11.75 2.84
CA TYR A 29 6.32 -12.98 2.73
C TYR A 29 4.87 -12.76 3.19
N PHE A 30 4.67 -12.18 4.38
CA PHE A 30 3.32 -11.93 4.91
C PHE A 30 2.57 -10.88 4.10
N PHE A 31 3.28 -9.86 3.58
CA PHE A 31 2.70 -8.88 2.67
C PHE A 31 2.14 -9.56 1.41
N PHE A 32 2.96 -10.32 0.66
CA PHE A 32 2.50 -11.00 -0.55
C PHE A 32 1.41 -12.03 -0.28
N LYS A 33 1.45 -12.74 0.86
CA LYS A 33 0.38 -13.64 1.29
C LYS A 33 -0.95 -12.90 1.45
N THR A 34 -0.93 -11.70 2.04
CA THR A 34 -2.12 -10.85 2.22
C THR A 34 -2.62 -10.31 0.89
N ILE A 35 -1.72 -9.76 0.07
CA ILE A 35 -2.07 -9.23 -1.25
C ILE A 35 -2.66 -10.31 -2.15
N LYS A 36 -2.09 -11.52 -2.15
CA LYS A 36 -2.60 -12.65 -2.95
C LYS A 36 -4.04 -13.01 -2.57
N LYS A 37 -4.37 -13.00 -1.28
CA LYS A 37 -5.75 -13.22 -0.83
C LYS A 37 -6.68 -12.12 -1.32
N LEU A 38 -6.32 -10.84 -1.11
CA LEU A 38 -7.14 -9.71 -1.56
C LEU A 38 -7.32 -9.70 -3.08
N TYR A 39 -6.27 -10.02 -3.83
CA TYR A 39 -6.35 -10.16 -5.29
C TYR A 39 -7.38 -11.22 -5.71
N ASN A 40 -7.41 -12.37 -5.03
CA ASN A 40 -8.40 -13.42 -5.29
C ASN A 40 -9.84 -12.99 -4.98
N TYR A 41 -10.04 -11.99 -4.11
CA TYR A 41 -11.35 -11.37 -3.86
C TYR A 41 -11.70 -10.25 -4.86
N GLY A 42 -10.87 -10.01 -5.87
CA GLY A 42 -11.12 -9.02 -6.92
C GLY A 42 -10.57 -7.62 -6.64
N PHE A 43 -9.84 -7.41 -5.54
CA PHE A 43 -9.18 -6.14 -5.26
C PHE A 43 -7.98 -5.93 -6.18
N ARG A 44 -7.82 -4.71 -6.71
CA ARG A 44 -6.79 -4.40 -7.72
C ARG A 44 -5.84 -3.28 -7.32
N ILE A 45 -6.14 -2.55 -6.25
CA ILE A 45 -5.30 -1.46 -5.75
C ILE A 45 -4.95 -1.75 -4.31
N PHE A 46 -3.64 -1.78 -4.05
CA PHE A 46 -3.12 -2.16 -2.74
C PHE A 46 -2.37 -1.01 -2.07
N ARG A 47 -2.52 -0.90 -0.75
CA ARG A 47 -1.75 0.05 0.08
C ARG A 47 -0.94 -0.69 1.13
N ALA A 48 0.23 -0.16 1.46
CA ALA A 48 0.95 -0.47 2.68
C ALA A 48 1.96 0.62 3.00
N GLY A 49 2.14 0.92 4.29
CA GLY A 49 3.12 1.90 4.75
C GLY A 49 4.50 1.28 4.93
N ILE A 50 5.53 1.92 4.36
CA ILE A 50 6.93 1.51 4.55
C ILE A 50 7.71 2.46 5.47
N TRP A 51 7.13 3.61 5.80
CA TRP A 51 7.56 4.51 6.85
C TRP A 51 6.38 4.82 7.77
N LYS A 52 6.61 4.81 9.08
CA LYS A 52 5.64 5.13 10.12
C LYS A 52 6.23 6.21 11.02
N PRO A 53 5.74 7.46 10.96
CA PRO A 53 6.14 8.48 11.92
C PRO A 53 5.60 8.07 13.29
N ARG A 54 6.49 7.65 14.19
CA ARG A 54 6.12 7.16 15.52
C ARG A 54 6.23 8.28 16.54
N THR A 55 5.18 8.41 17.35
CA THR A 55 5.21 9.28 18.53
C THR A 55 6.07 8.69 19.64
N ASN A 56 6.05 7.36 19.79
CA ASN A 56 6.85 6.66 20.78
C ASN A 56 8.17 6.17 20.15
N PRO A 57 9.34 6.59 20.65
CA PRO A 57 10.62 6.03 20.22
C PRO A 57 10.68 4.52 20.45
N ASN A 58 11.48 3.81 19.64
CA ASN A 58 11.65 2.34 19.65
C ASN A 58 10.43 1.53 19.16
N SER A 59 9.37 2.18 18.71
CA SER A 59 8.28 1.49 17.99
C SER A 59 8.70 1.19 16.55
N PHE A 60 8.12 0.15 15.93
CA PHE A 60 8.44 -0.21 14.54
C PHE A 60 8.24 0.95 13.56
N GLU A 61 9.31 1.43 12.93
CA GLU A 61 9.30 2.64 12.08
C GLU A 61 8.99 2.35 10.60
N GLY A 62 8.81 1.08 10.24
CA GLY A 62 8.73 0.65 8.84
C GLY A 62 10.05 0.05 8.35
N ILE A 63 9.97 -0.64 7.21
CA ILE A 63 11.15 -1.25 6.54
C ILE A 63 11.91 -0.27 5.63
N GLY A 64 11.40 0.96 5.51
CA GLY A 64 12.01 2.03 4.73
C GLY A 64 12.19 1.70 3.26
N ILE A 65 13.34 2.09 2.71
CA ILE A 65 13.65 1.98 1.27
C ILE A 65 13.56 0.53 0.75
N THR A 66 13.80 -0.46 1.62
CA THR A 66 13.72 -1.88 1.22
C THR A 66 12.30 -2.28 0.82
N GLY A 67 11.28 -1.60 1.35
CA GLY A 67 9.88 -1.81 0.99
C GLY A 67 9.46 -1.20 -0.34
N LEU A 68 10.31 -0.40 -0.99
CA LEU A 68 10.08 0.07 -2.36
C LEU A 68 10.49 -0.97 -3.42
N LYS A 69 11.19 -2.03 -3.03
CA LYS A 69 11.74 -3.07 -3.92
C LYS A 69 10.87 -4.32 -3.95
#